data_AF-A0A928VLF9-F1
#
_entry.id   AF-A0A928VLF9-F1
#
_cell.length_a   1.000
_cell.length_b   1.000
_cell.length_c   1.000
_cell.angle_alpha   90.00
_cell.angle_beta   90.00
_cell.angle_gamma   90.00
#
_symmetry.space_group_name_H-M   'P 1'
#
loop_
_entity.id
_entity.type
_entity.pdbx_description
1 polymer ?
#
loop_
_entity_poly.entity_id
_entity_poly.type
_entity_poly.pdbx_seq_one_letter_code
_entity_poly.pdbx_strand_id
1 'polypeptide(L)'
;MANNWAIVVGVNEYDFLPEASLKFAVSDALAMRSFLCEQVGFPENQVLLCGDGQAGTKKATRPVLRDILLHQLARAREADNLWFFFSGHGLDEHLMPIDGNPKDLHDTAISIHFVTEQLRACKAKNIVLILDMCRNESRDTGRKSLESVEASLRQLVKEREGQQGIITLFSCGRGQSSYELATLQQGAFTYALLEGLKQTSILKDLETYLARRVPELHQKAGKTTRKQVPLVIPEPGWKYEEPILSDYATVVDVSRLKELAINAEWNGDFEKAIQYLKQINLAASDVTDKEQALNRILNLMGQSPPAPTVAPASTAKPNRSSPQPSPAATPSEGIDSIPLESQQGVDYCKLRDLLKARKWEEADQETLAVMLQAANRKSAGWLDSDSLKQFPCKDLRTIDQLWVKASNGHFGFSVQKKIWEECGRPMSLGKDWDRFCNKIGWKSGSSYVNYSDMPKNARDFLKGELPVFFGFVFFGVWGSDEVWFSFLAQRLVNCSTQQS
;
A
#
# COMPACT_ATOMS: atom_id res chain seq x y z
N MET A 1 -6.28 5.80 -25.35
CA MET A 1 -6.66 6.60 -24.16
C MET A 1 -7.57 5.72 -23.32
N ALA A 2 -7.41 5.73 -22.00
CA ALA A 2 -8.25 4.95 -21.10
C ALA A 2 -9.73 5.39 -21.20
N ASN A 3 -10.65 4.43 -21.16
CA ASN A 3 -12.08 4.67 -21.20
C ASN A 3 -12.60 5.01 -19.80
N ASN A 4 -12.72 6.30 -19.49
CA ASN A 4 -12.95 6.80 -18.14
C ASN A 4 -14.31 7.51 -18.03
N TRP A 5 -15.16 7.04 -17.13
CA TRP A 5 -16.52 7.56 -16.94
C TRP A 5 -16.74 8.03 -15.52
N ALA A 6 -17.55 9.08 -15.36
CA ALA A 6 -17.97 9.52 -14.04
C ALA A 6 -19.42 10.00 -14.03
N ILE A 7 -20.08 9.79 -12.89
CA ILE A 7 -21.36 10.41 -12.54
C ILE A 7 -21.12 11.22 -11.27
N VAL A 8 -21.41 12.51 -11.35
CA VAL A 8 -21.11 13.46 -10.29
C VAL A 8 -22.40 14.18 -9.97
N VAL A 9 -22.87 14.05 -8.72
CA VAL A 9 -24.17 14.54 -8.27
C VAL A 9 -23.96 15.44 -7.06
N GLY A 10 -24.53 16.64 -7.08
CA GLY A 10 -24.58 17.55 -5.95
C GLY A 10 -25.96 18.16 -5.82
N VAL A 11 -26.59 18.07 -4.65
CA VAL A 11 -27.97 18.54 -4.44
C VAL A 11 -28.02 19.51 -3.25
N ASN A 12 -28.32 20.79 -3.52
CA ASN A 12 -28.52 21.77 -2.45
C ASN A 12 -29.99 21.88 -2.04
N GLU A 13 -30.88 21.89 -3.03
CA GLU A 13 -32.29 22.20 -2.83
C GLU A 13 -33.15 20.94 -2.92
N TYR A 14 -34.13 20.82 -2.03
CA TYR A 14 -34.99 19.65 -1.90
C TYR A 14 -36.46 20.08 -1.81
N ASP A 15 -37.30 19.56 -2.70
CA ASP A 15 -38.72 19.92 -2.81
C ASP A 15 -39.49 19.58 -1.52
N PHE A 16 -39.13 18.47 -0.87
CA PHE A 16 -39.77 17.98 0.36
C PHE A 16 -38.97 18.29 1.64
N LEU A 17 -37.84 18.98 1.53
CA LEU A 17 -36.97 19.38 2.66
C LEU A 17 -36.42 20.82 2.49
N PRO A 18 -37.26 21.83 2.20
CA PRO A 18 -36.77 23.18 1.90
C PRO A 18 -36.00 23.81 3.06
N GLU A 19 -36.37 23.49 4.30
CA GLU A 19 -35.73 23.98 5.52
C GLU A 19 -34.33 23.39 5.78
N ALA A 20 -34.01 22.26 5.14
CA ALA A 20 -32.74 21.57 5.28
C ALA A 20 -31.81 21.77 4.06
N SER A 21 -32.04 22.81 3.27
CA SER A 21 -31.23 23.09 2.08
C SER A 21 -29.74 23.25 2.42
N LEU A 22 -28.89 22.66 1.59
CA LEU A 22 -27.44 22.77 1.68
C LEU A 22 -26.96 23.98 0.86
N LYS A 23 -25.68 24.34 0.95
CA LYS A 23 -25.14 25.53 0.26
C LYS A 23 -24.11 25.21 -0.82
N PHE A 24 -23.39 24.11 -0.66
CA PHE A 24 -22.15 23.82 -1.37
C PHE A 24 -22.07 22.40 -1.92
N ALA A 25 -23.11 21.57 -1.80
CA ALA A 25 -23.13 20.25 -2.42
C ALA A 25 -22.99 20.31 -3.96
N VAL A 26 -23.64 21.30 -4.60
CA VAL A 26 -23.42 21.58 -6.04
C VAL A 26 -21.99 22.06 -6.32
N SER A 27 -21.41 22.86 -5.41
CA SER A 27 -20.02 23.34 -5.52
C SER A 27 -19.03 22.18 -5.46
N ASP A 28 -19.25 21.24 -4.55
CA ASP A 28 -18.48 20.00 -4.42
C ASP A 28 -18.54 19.15 -5.70
N ALA A 29 -19.73 19.01 -6.29
CA ALA A 29 -19.91 18.29 -7.54
C ALA A 29 -19.16 18.96 -8.71
N LEU A 30 -19.20 20.28 -8.81
CA LEU A 30 -18.46 21.03 -9.81
C LEU A 30 -16.94 20.90 -9.63
N ALA A 31 -16.45 20.98 -8.39
CA ALA A 31 -15.04 20.81 -8.08
C ALA A 31 -14.54 19.39 -8.39
N MET A 32 -15.33 18.36 -8.08
CA MET A 32 -15.04 16.97 -8.43
C MET A 32 -14.99 16.77 -9.95
N ARG A 33 -15.97 17.32 -10.71
CA ARG A 33 -15.93 17.29 -12.18
C ARG A 33 -14.66 17.95 -12.72
N SER A 34 -14.33 19.14 -12.21
CA SER A 34 -13.17 19.90 -12.69
C SER A 34 -11.87 19.12 -12.42
N PHE A 35 -11.73 18.52 -11.23
CA PHE A 35 -10.62 17.63 -10.92
C PHE A 35 -10.51 16.46 -11.91
N LEU A 36 -11.62 15.74 -12.14
CA LEU A 36 -11.62 14.58 -13.05
C LEU A 36 -11.28 14.97 -14.49
N CYS A 37 -11.83 16.07 -15.01
CA CYS A 37 -11.57 16.50 -16.38
C CYS A 37 -10.18 17.12 -16.55
N GLU A 38 -9.80 18.06 -15.68
CA GLU A 38 -8.61 18.90 -15.89
C GLU A 38 -7.32 18.27 -15.37
N GLN A 39 -7.38 17.52 -14.26
CA GLN A 39 -6.18 16.96 -13.63
C GLN A 39 -6.02 15.47 -13.92
N VAL A 40 -7.12 14.73 -13.94
CA VAL A 40 -7.08 13.28 -14.24
C VAL A 40 -7.23 12.99 -15.74
N GLY A 41 -7.89 13.87 -16.50
CA GLY A 41 -8.04 13.74 -17.95
C GLY A 41 -9.25 12.90 -18.40
N PHE A 42 -10.32 12.84 -17.58
CA PHE A 42 -11.58 12.22 -18.01
C PHE A 42 -12.21 13.07 -19.12
N PRO A 43 -12.67 12.48 -20.25
CA PRO A 43 -13.34 13.24 -21.31
C PRO A 43 -14.60 13.92 -20.79
N GLU A 44 -14.79 15.21 -21.08
CA GLU A 44 -15.95 15.97 -20.56
C GLU A 44 -17.30 15.34 -20.92
N ASN A 45 -17.40 14.72 -22.09
CA ASN A 45 -18.62 14.04 -22.54
C ASN A 45 -18.88 12.69 -21.86
N GLN A 46 -17.94 12.20 -21.05
CA GLN A 46 -18.04 10.98 -20.24
C GLN A 46 -18.18 11.28 -18.73
N VAL A 47 -18.17 12.57 -18.33
CA VAL A 47 -18.43 13.02 -16.96
C VAL A 47 -19.83 13.64 -16.88
N LEU A 48 -20.80 12.84 -16.43
CA LEU A 48 -22.20 13.25 -16.28
C LEU A 48 -22.38 14.04 -14.97
N LEU A 49 -22.73 15.32 -15.09
CA LEU A 49 -22.95 16.21 -13.94
C LEU A 49 -24.44 16.45 -13.70
N CYS A 50 -24.89 16.18 -12.47
CA CYS A 50 -26.25 16.43 -12.02
C CYS A 50 -26.27 17.38 -10.83
N GLY A 51 -27.25 18.30 -10.79
CA GLY A 51 -27.51 19.13 -9.62
C GLY A 51 -28.88 19.79 -9.68
N ASP A 52 -29.03 21.00 -9.15
CA ASP A 52 -30.36 21.62 -8.93
C ASP A 52 -31.02 22.20 -10.20
N GLY A 53 -30.32 22.16 -11.34
CA GLY A 53 -30.81 22.64 -12.65
C GLY A 53 -30.11 23.90 -13.17
N GLN A 54 -28.99 24.28 -12.56
CA GLN A 54 -28.08 25.31 -13.09
C GLN A 54 -27.51 24.94 -14.47
N ALA A 55 -27.01 25.94 -15.20
CA ALA A 55 -26.48 25.76 -16.55
C ALA A 55 -25.40 24.67 -16.60
N GLY A 56 -25.51 23.77 -17.57
CA GLY A 56 -24.54 22.68 -17.79
C GLY A 56 -24.71 21.47 -16.87
N THR A 57 -25.80 21.38 -16.09
CA THR A 57 -26.14 20.19 -15.29
C THR A 57 -27.51 19.63 -15.62
N LYS A 58 -27.69 18.32 -15.42
CA LYS A 58 -29.01 17.68 -15.44
C LYS A 58 -29.65 17.84 -14.07
N LYS A 59 -30.97 18.07 -14.01
CA LYS A 59 -31.68 18.18 -12.73
C LYS A 59 -31.65 16.83 -12.00
N ALA A 60 -31.08 16.77 -10.80
CA ALA A 60 -30.86 15.57 -9.99
C ALA A 60 -32.15 15.05 -9.34
N THR A 61 -33.17 14.80 -10.15
CA THR A 61 -34.41 14.13 -9.74
C THR A 61 -34.27 12.62 -9.82
N ARG A 62 -35.10 11.87 -9.10
CA ARG A 62 -35.05 10.40 -9.11
C ARG A 62 -35.18 9.81 -10.50
N PRO A 63 -36.12 10.21 -11.38
CA PRO A 63 -36.22 9.64 -12.72
C PRO A 63 -34.96 9.86 -13.55
N VAL A 64 -34.36 11.05 -13.46
CA VAL A 64 -33.13 11.39 -14.19
C VAL A 64 -31.94 10.56 -13.70
N LEU A 65 -31.76 10.48 -12.38
CA LEU A 65 -30.67 9.69 -11.81
C LEU A 65 -30.83 8.19 -12.10
N ARG A 66 -32.06 7.67 -12.06
CA ARG A 66 -32.35 6.27 -12.44
C ARG A 66 -32.10 6.01 -13.92
N ASP A 67 -32.51 6.91 -14.80
CA ASP A 67 -32.21 6.80 -16.24
C ASP A 67 -30.70 6.78 -16.50
N ILE A 68 -29.95 7.65 -15.81
CA ILE A 68 -28.49 7.66 -15.90
C ILE A 68 -27.91 6.31 -15.46
N LEU A 69 -28.34 5.82 -14.29
CA LEU A 69 -27.85 4.57 -13.69
C LEU A 69 -28.21 3.32 -14.51
N LEU A 70 -29.39 3.29 -15.14
CA LEU A 70 -29.87 2.12 -15.89
C LEU A 70 -29.46 2.13 -17.36
N HIS A 71 -29.49 3.30 -18.00
CA HIS A 71 -29.42 3.40 -19.45
C HIS A 71 -28.16 4.12 -19.93
N GLN A 72 -27.79 5.25 -19.33
CA GLN A 72 -26.61 6.00 -19.79
C GLN A 72 -25.31 5.32 -19.36
N LEU A 73 -25.30 4.67 -18.19
CA LEU A 73 -24.19 3.84 -17.71
C LEU A 73 -23.90 2.63 -18.58
N ALA A 74 -24.86 2.17 -19.40
CA ALA A 74 -24.60 1.09 -20.36
C ALA A 74 -23.49 1.45 -21.37
N ARG A 75 -23.25 2.75 -21.59
CA ARG A 75 -22.14 3.26 -22.44
C ARG A 75 -20.77 3.15 -21.78
N ALA A 76 -20.73 2.98 -20.46
CA ALA A 76 -19.52 2.79 -19.66
C ALA A 76 -19.22 1.30 -19.40
N ARG A 77 -19.85 0.38 -20.16
CA ARG A 77 -19.54 -1.05 -20.07
C ARG A 77 -18.08 -1.30 -20.35
N GLU A 78 -17.44 -2.08 -19.49
CA GLU A 78 -16.02 -2.44 -19.57
C GLU A 78 -15.10 -1.22 -19.61
N ALA A 79 -15.54 -0.10 -19.01
CA ALA A 79 -14.69 1.07 -18.80
C ALA A 79 -13.45 0.73 -17.98
N ASP A 80 -12.36 1.45 -18.20
CA ASP A 80 -11.15 1.31 -17.38
C ASP A 80 -11.42 1.87 -15.98
N ASN A 81 -12.04 3.05 -15.89
CA ASN A 81 -12.41 3.68 -14.62
C ASN A 81 -13.87 4.14 -14.65
N LEU A 82 -14.60 3.88 -13.56
CA LEU A 82 -15.95 4.36 -13.33
C LEU A 82 -16.07 4.99 -11.94
N TRP A 83 -16.33 6.29 -11.90
CA TRP A 83 -16.48 7.05 -10.65
C TRP A 83 -17.94 7.43 -10.43
N PHE A 84 -18.44 7.25 -9.22
CA PHE A 84 -19.71 7.81 -8.77
C PHE A 84 -19.45 8.69 -7.55
N PHE A 85 -19.78 9.96 -7.66
CA PHE A 85 -19.68 10.93 -6.58
C PHE A 85 -21.06 11.50 -6.26
N PHE A 86 -21.42 11.50 -4.98
CA PHE A 86 -22.63 12.15 -4.49
C PHE A 86 -22.29 13.07 -3.31
N SER A 87 -22.73 14.32 -3.38
CA SER A 87 -22.78 15.25 -2.25
C SER A 87 -24.22 15.71 -2.02
N GLY A 88 -24.71 15.54 -0.80
CA GLY A 88 -26.11 15.84 -0.47
C GLY A 88 -26.62 15.15 0.80
N HIS A 89 -27.94 15.15 0.97
CA HIS A 89 -28.57 14.42 2.06
C HIS A 89 -28.62 12.92 1.79
N GLY A 90 -28.31 12.16 2.83
CA GLY A 90 -28.53 10.72 2.89
C GLY A 90 -29.45 10.39 4.05
N LEU A 91 -30.41 9.49 3.84
CA LEU A 91 -31.30 8.99 4.89
C LEU A 91 -31.48 7.48 4.74
N ASP A 92 -31.33 6.73 5.83
CA ASP A 92 -31.49 5.28 5.90
C ASP A 92 -30.94 4.53 4.67
N GLU A 93 -29.69 4.82 4.30
CA GLU A 93 -28.96 4.19 3.18
C GLU A 93 -29.45 4.57 1.77
N HIS A 94 -30.20 5.67 1.68
CA HIS A 94 -30.66 6.23 0.43
C HIS A 94 -30.02 7.59 0.19
N LEU A 95 -29.62 7.82 -1.05
CA LEU A 95 -29.28 9.14 -1.57
C LEU A 95 -30.59 9.88 -1.83
N MET A 96 -30.69 11.12 -1.35
CA MET A 96 -31.87 11.97 -1.58
C MET A 96 -31.70 12.78 -2.86
N PRO A 97 -32.54 12.55 -3.89
CA PRO A 97 -32.65 13.44 -5.04
C PRO A 97 -33.44 14.71 -4.65
N ILE A 98 -33.52 15.67 -5.57
CA ILE A 98 -34.27 16.93 -5.35
C ILE A 98 -35.74 16.67 -4.99
N ASP A 99 -36.36 15.70 -5.66
CA ASP A 99 -37.75 15.25 -5.46
C ASP A 99 -37.87 14.13 -4.41
N GLY A 100 -36.81 13.89 -3.63
CA GLY A 100 -36.79 12.88 -2.57
C GLY A 100 -37.66 13.29 -1.39
N ASN A 101 -38.64 12.47 -1.04
CA ASN A 101 -39.51 12.64 0.12
C ASN A 101 -39.03 11.77 1.29
N PRO A 102 -38.61 12.36 2.43
CA PRO A 102 -38.14 11.61 3.61
C PRO A 102 -39.18 10.65 4.21
N LYS A 103 -40.48 10.87 3.91
CA LYS A 103 -41.57 10.02 4.35
C LYS A 103 -41.81 8.82 3.43
N ASP A 104 -41.20 8.80 2.25
CA ASP A 104 -41.37 7.78 1.22
C ASP A 104 -40.05 7.49 0.50
N LEU A 105 -39.07 6.96 1.25
CA LEU A 105 -37.73 6.68 0.73
C LEU A 105 -37.73 5.62 -0.38
N HIS A 106 -38.64 4.64 -0.31
CA HIS A 106 -38.70 3.53 -1.24
C HIS A 106 -38.95 4.01 -2.69
N ASP A 107 -39.95 4.89 -2.87
CA ASP A 107 -40.36 5.31 -4.20
C ASP A 107 -39.70 6.62 -4.67
N THR A 108 -39.18 7.43 -3.74
CA THR A 108 -38.65 8.78 -4.06
C THR A 108 -37.15 8.95 -3.82
N ALA A 109 -36.49 8.06 -3.07
CA ALA A 109 -35.04 8.09 -2.90
C ALA A 109 -34.33 7.02 -3.76
N ILE A 110 -33.00 6.98 -3.70
CA ILE A 110 -32.17 6.02 -4.43
C ILE A 110 -31.30 5.25 -3.45
N SER A 111 -31.53 3.94 -3.30
CA SER A 111 -30.74 3.13 -2.37
C SER A 111 -29.27 3.02 -2.83
N ILE A 112 -28.33 3.07 -1.89
CA ILE A 112 -26.91 2.80 -2.16
C ILE A 112 -26.74 1.40 -2.75
N HIS A 113 -27.57 0.44 -2.32
CA HIS A 113 -27.60 -0.91 -2.89
C HIS A 113 -27.86 -0.87 -4.40
N PHE A 114 -28.92 -0.19 -4.85
CA PHE A 114 -29.22 -0.04 -6.27
C PHE A 114 -28.06 0.61 -7.03
N VAL A 115 -27.46 1.67 -6.50
CA VAL A 115 -26.30 2.33 -7.12
C VAL A 115 -25.15 1.32 -7.28
N THR A 116 -24.77 0.64 -6.21
CA THR A 116 -23.66 -0.32 -6.24
C THR A 116 -23.91 -1.48 -7.19
N GLU A 117 -25.14 -2.00 -7.28
CA GLU A 117 -25.50 -3.02 -8.26
C GLU A 117 -25.32 -2.53 -9.71
N GLN A 118 -25.79 -1.32 -10.03
CA GLN A 118 -25.65 -0.76 -11.39
C GLN A 118 -24.18 -0.50 -11.74
N LEU A 119 -23.38 0.02 -10.80
CA LEU A 119 -21.95 0.22 -11.03
C LEU A 119 -21.23 -1.11 -11.30
N ARG A 120 -21.52 -2.16 -10.52
CA ARG A 120 -20.92 -3.50 -10.75
C ARG A 120 -21.36 -4.12 -12.07
N ALA A 121 -22.60 -3.92 -12.47
CA ALA A 121 -23.12 -4.44 -13.74
C ALA A 121 -22.36 -3.90 -14.96
N CYS A 122 -21.67 -2.76 -14.82
CA CYS A 122 -20.84 -2.18 -15.88
C CYS A 122 -19.53 -2.94 -16.13
N LYS A 123 -19.09 -3.80 -15.18
CA LYS A 123 -17.82 -4.55 -15.29
C LYS A 123 -16.61 -3.64 -15.58
N ALA A 124 -16.62 -2.43 -15.06
CA ALA A 124 -15.48 -1.53 -15.20
C ALA A 124 -14.29 -2.05 -14.40
N LYS A 125 -13.07 -1.80 -14.88
CA LYS A 125 -11.85 -2.35 -14.26
C LYS A 125 -11.64 -1.83 -12.85
N ASN A 126 -11.93 -0.56 -12.68
CA ASN A 126 -11.84 0.14 -11.42
C ASN A 126 -13.11 0.96 -11.18
N ILE A 127 -13.80 0.68 -10.07
CA ILE A 127 -15.01 1.38 -9.66
C ILE A 127 -14.74 2.09 -8.35
N VAL A 128 -15.02 3.40 -8.32
CA VAL A 128 -14.86 4.24 -7.13
C VAL A 128 -16.21 4.88 -6.79
N LEU A 129 -16.68 4.67 -5.57
CA LEU A 129 -17.91 5.23 -5.03
C LEU A 129 -17.56 6.19 -3.88
N ILE A 130 -17.89 7.46 -4.04
CA ILE A 130 -17.65 8.51 -3.05
C ILE A 130 -18.98 9.08 -2.61
N LEU A 131 -19.23 9.03 -1.30
CA LEU A 131 -20.49 9.43 -0.68
C LEU A 131 -20.22 10.51 0.37
N ASP A 132 -20.42 11.76 -0.03
CA ASP A 132 -20.38 12.93 0.85
C ASP A 132 -21.78 13.26 1.38
N MET A 133 -22.20 12.50 2.40
CA MET A 133 -23.52 12.65 3.00
C MET A 133 -23.49 12.30 4.48
N CYS A 134 -24.47 12.84 5.22
CA CYS A 134 -24.68 12.46 6.61
C CYS A 134 -24.99 10.97 6.74
N ARG A 135 -24.49 10.35 7.81
CA ARG A 135 -24.77 8.96 8.18
C ARG A 135 -25.47 8.89 9.53
N ASN A 136 -26.43 9.79 9.74
CA ASN A 136 -27.22 9.85 10.96
C ASN A 136 -28.23 8.70 10.95
N GLU A 137 -28.34 8.00 12.09
CA GLU A 137 -29.36 6.98 12.31
C GLU A 137 -30.71 7.67 12.54
N SER A 138 -31.74 7.28 11.78
CA SER A 138 -33.10 7.72 12.06
C SER A 138 -33.53 7.17 13.43
N ARG A 139 -34.00 8.04 14.33
CA ARG A 139 -34.32 7.69 15.73
C ARG A 139 -35.49 6.71 15.88
N ASP A 140 -36.23 6.43 14.80
CA ASP A 140 -37.55 5.77 14.87
C ASP A 140 -37.63 4.39 14.19
N THR A 141 -36.58 3.94 13.49
CA THR A 141 -36.54 2.60 12.87
C THR A 141 -35.34 1.83 13.40
N GLY A 142 -35.62 0.95 14.37
CA GLY A 142 -34.63 0.36 15.26
C GLY A 142 -33.39 -0.22 14.57
N ARG A 143 -32.21 0.24 15.03
CA ARG A 143 -30.89 -0.42 15.21
C ARG A 143 -30.30 -1.38 14.15
N LYS A 144 -31.02 -1.84 13.13
CA LYS A 144 -30.65 -3.00 12.29
C LYS A 144 -30.36 -2.70 10.81
N SER A 145 -30.80 -1.57 10.25
CA SER A 145 -30.65 -1.34 8.79
C SER A 145 -29.22 -0.94 8.40
N LEU A 146 -28.59 0.02 9.09
CA LEU A 146 -27.27 0.55 8.73
C LEU A 146 -26.11 -0.44 8.89
N GLU A 147 -26.23 -1.34 9.87
CA GLU A 147 -25.34 -2.50 10.01
C GLU A 147 -25.47 -3.43 8.82
N SER A 148 -26.67 -3.54 8.24
CA SER A 148 -26.96 -4.43 7.13
C SER A 148 -26.33 -3.98 5.83
N VAL A 149 -26.21 -2.70 5.43
CA VAL A 149 -25.48 -2.38 4.17
C VAL A 149 -23.98 -2.42 4.34
N GLU A 150 -23.39 -1.97 5.44
CA GLU A 150 -21.94 -2.18 5.61
C GLU A 150 -21.62 -3.67 5.74
N ALA A 151 -22.44 -4.46 6.45
CA ALA A 151 -22.30 -5.90 6.50
C ALA A 151 -22.64 -6.56 5.17
N SER A 152 -23.62 -6.08 4.40
CA SER A 152 -23.98 -6.60 3.08
C SER A 152 -22.92 -6.23 2.06
N LEU A 153 -22.35 -5.04 2.10
CA LEU A 153 -21.18 -4.66 1.31
C LEU A 153 -20.01 -5.57 1.70
N ARG A 154 -19.70 -5.73 2.99
CA ARG A 154 -18.66 -6.65 3.48
C ARG A 154 -18.95 -8.13 3.22
N GLN A 155 -20.21 -8.53 3.09
CA GLN A 155 -20.64 -9.90 2.80
C GLN A 155 -20.59 -10.16 1.30
N LEU A 156 -21.03 -9.21 0.48
CA LEU A 156 -20.82 -9.20 -0.97
C LEU A 156 -19.31 -9.22 -1.31
N VAL A 157 -18.47 -8.54 -0.52
CA VAL A 157 -16.99 -8.62 -0.58
C VAL A 157 -16.51 -10.06 -0.36
N LYS A 158 -17.06 -10.75 0.65
CA LYS A 158 -16.67 -12.12 1.03
C LYS A 158 -17.14 -13.19 0.04
N GLU A 159 -18.33 -13.00 -0.53
CA GLU A 159 -18.96 -13.94 -1.45
C GLU A 159 -18.38 -13.87 -2.88
N ARG A 160 -17.56 -12.86 -3.18
CA ARG A 160 -17.05 -12.58 -4.54
C ARG A 160 -15.55 -12.28 -4.60
N GLU A 161 -14.76 -12.90 -3.71
CA GLU A 161 -13.29 -12.89 -3.80
C GLU A 161 -12.85 -13.35 -5.22
N GLY A 162 -12.29 -12.42 -6.01
CA GLY A 162 -11.87 -12.67 -7.39
C GLY A 162 -12.50 -11.75 -8.46
N GLN A 163 -13.49 -10.90 -8.11
CA GLN A 163 -14.04 -9.88 -9.02
C GLN A 163 -13.42 -8.49 -8.80
N GLN A 164 -13.44 -7.64 -9.83
CA GLN A 164 -13.14 -6.20 -9.71
C GLN A 164 -14.20 -5.55 -8.80
N GLY A 165 -13.83 -5.32 -7.54
CA GLY A 165 -14.69 -4.72 -6.51
C GLY A 165 -14.79 -3.20 -6.60
N ILE A 166 -15.56 -2.62 -5.66
CA ILE A 166 -15.79 -1.17 -5.55
C ILE A 166 -14.97 -0.58 -4.40
N ILE A 167 -14.11 0.39 -4.69
CA ILE A 167 -13.53 1.24 -3.65
C ILE A 167 -14.61 2.21 -3.17
N THR A 168 -14.94 2.20 -1.88
CA THR A 168 -15.96 3.11 -1.32
C THR A 168 -15.37 4.08 -0.31
N LEU A 169 -15.61 5.38 -0.47
CA LEU A 169 -15.23 6.44 0.46
C LEU A 169 -16.48 7.10 1.02
N PHE A 170 -16.63 7.09 2.33
CA PHE A 170 -17.66 7.85 3.04
C PHE A 170 -17.05 9.08 3.68
N SER A 171 -17.72 10.21 3.59
CA SER A 171 -17.25 11.47 4.20
C SER A 171 -17.22 11.46 5.72
N CYS A 172 -17.96 10.56 6.35
CA CYS A 172 -17.99 10.39 7.80
C CYS A 172 -18.25 8.94 8.21
N GLY A 173 -17.86 8.62 9.45
CA GLY A 173 -18.16 7.35 10.10
C GLY A 173 -19.64 7.24 10.48
N ARG A 174 -20.03 6.07 10.97
CA ARG A 174 -21.40 5.83 11.46
C ARG A 174 -21.78 6.78 12.60
N GLY A 175 -23.02 7.25 12.59
CA GLY A 175 -23.55 8.17 13.62
C GLY A 175 -22.91 9.55 13.61
N GLN A 176 -22.14 9.87 12.57
CA GLN A 176 -21.54 11.18 12.34
C GLN A 176 -22.24 11.85 11.17
N SER A 177 -22.08 13.17 11.10
CA SER A 177 -22.59 13.98 10.00
C SER A 177 -21.44 14.45 9.12
N SER A 178 -21.74 14.69 7.85
CA SER A 178 -20.86 15.48 6.99
C SER A 178 -21.20 16.95 7.12
N TYR A 179 -20.22 17.83 6.90
CA TYR A 179 -20.36 19.25 7.19
C TYR A 179 -19.78 20.13 6.10
N GLU A 180 -20.54 21.18 5.80
CA GLU A 180 -20.16 22.30 4.96
C GLU A 180 -19.39 23.37 5.74
N LEU A 181 -18.37 23.94 5.07
CA LEU A 181 -17.56 25.04 5.61
C LEU A 181 -17.69 26.25 4.69
N ALA A 182 -18.43 27.26 5.14
CA ALA A 182 -18.63 28.50 4.38
C ALA A 182 -17.32 29.22 4.04
N THR A 183 -16.28 29.08 4.86
CA THR A 183 -14.94 29.62 4.61
C THR A 183 -14.26 29.01 3.39
N LEU A 184 -14.64 27.78 3.02
CA LEU A 184 -14.13 27.06 1.85
C LEU A 184 -15.13 27.07 0.68
N GLN A 185 -16.38 27.46 0.93
CA GLN A 185 -17.50 27.31 -0.01
C GLN A 185 -17.65 25.87 -0.55
N GLN A 186 -17.34 24.89 0.30
CA GLN A 186 -17.30 23.46 -0.01
C GLN A 186 -17.58 22.62 1.25
N GLY A 187 -17.87 21.33 1.04
CA GLY A 187 -17.83 20.31 2.08
C GLY A 187 -16.41 20.11 2.61
N ALA A 188 -16.27 19.94 3.94
CA ALA A 188 -14.96 19.72 4.56
C ALA A 188 -14.27 18.46 4.02
N PHE A 189 -15.06 17.40 3.80
CA PHE A 189 -14.56 16.14 3.23
C PHE A 189 -14.19 16.31 1.75
N THR A 190 -15.10 16.80 0.91
CA THR A 190 -14.80 16.96 -0.52
C THR A 190 -13.58 17.84 -0.76
N TYR A 191 -13.44 18.95 -0.04
CA TYR A 191 -12.24 19.79 -0.09
C TYR A 191 -10.97 18.99 0.26
N ALA A 192 -10.97 18.29 1.39
CA ALA A 192 -9.81 17.50 1.83
C ALA A 192 -9.51 16.33 0.88
N LEU A 193 -10.53 15.71 0.29
CA LEU A 193 -10.39 14.63 -0.69
C LEU A 193 -9.69 15.11 -1.95
N LEU A 194 -10.14 16.23 -2.53
CA LEU A 194 -9.52 16.80 -3.73
C LEU A 194 -8.10 17.31 -3.44
N GLU A 195 -7.84 17.86 -2.25
CA GLU A 195 -6.49 18.23 -1.81
C GLU A 195 -5.59 17.00 -1.64
N GLY A 196 -6.12 15.90 -1.09
CA GLY A 196 -5.41 14.64 -0.89
C GLY A 196 -5.10 13.91 -2.19
N LEU A 197 -6.05 13.84 -3.14
CA LEU A 197 -5.87 13.19 -4.44
C LEU A 197 -4.82 13.88 -5.33
N LYS A 198 -4.52 15.15 -5.08
CA LYS A 198 -3.39 15.86 -5.71
C LYS A 198 -2.04 15.46 -5.13
N GLN A 199 -2.03 14.98 -3.88
CA GLN A 199 -0.81 14.58 -3.17
C GLN A 199 -0.54 13.10 -3.36
N THR A 200 -1.56 12.25 -3.33
CA THR A 200 -1.36 10.81 -3.49
C THR A 200 -2.54 10.14 -4.19
N SER A 201 -2.23 9.15 -5.02
CA SER A 201 -3.22 8.24 -5.58
C SER A 201 -3.40 6.99 -4.72
N ILE A 202 -2.51 6.69 -3.76
CA ILE A 202 -2.55 5.47 -2.96
C ILE A 202 -3.61 5.57 -1.87
N LEU A 203 -4.51 4.58 -1.83
CA LEU A 203 -5.71 4.66 -1.00
C LEU A 203 -5.42 4.71 0.51
N LYS A 204 -4.44 3.95 0.99
CA LYS A 204 -3.95 3.98 2.39
C LYS A 204 -3.43 5.35 2.82
N ASP A 205 -2.66 5.99 1.94
CA ASP A 205 -2.05 7.30 2.22
C ASP A 205 -3.13 8.40 2.16
N LEU A 206 -4.06 8.27 1.21
CA LEU A 206 -5.23 9.12 1.12
C LEU A 206 -6.12 9.02 2.37
N GLU A 207 -6.39 7.81 2.88
CA GLU A 207 -7.14 7.62 4.12
C GLU A 207 -6.45 8.31 5.31
N THR A 208 -5.13 8.11 5.44
CA THR A 208 -4.31 8.74 6.49
C THR A 208 -4.37 10.27 6.38
N TYR A 209 -4.27 10.80 5.16
CA TYR A 209 -4.38 12.22 4.91
C TYR A 209 -5.76 12.76 5.32
N LEU A 210 -6.83 12.11 4.88
CA LEU A 210 -8.22 12.48 5.17
C LEU A 210 -8.53 12.47 6.66
N ALA A 211 -8.08 11.43 7.38
CA ALA A 211 -8.26 11.28 8.82
C ALA A 211 -7.64 12.42 9.63
N ARG A 212 -6.55 13.02 9.13
CA ARG A 212 -5.90 14.18 9.74
C ARG A 212 -6.50 15.50 9.26
N ARG A 213 -6.74 15.63 7.96
CA ARG A 213 -7.07 16.91 7.31
C ARG A 213 -8.50 17.37 7.61
N VAL A 214 -9.48 16.46 7.63
CA VAL A 214 -10.87 16.83 7.89
C VAL A 214 -11.06 17.43 9.29
N PRO A 215 -10.52 16.84 10.38
CA PRO A 215 -10.53 17.48 11.70
C PRO A 215 -9.80 18.83 11.75
N GLU A 216 -8.67 18.96 11.04
CA GLU A 216 -7.90 20.21 10.97
C GLU A 216 -8.72 21.35 10.34
N LEU A 217 -9.49 21.06 9.28
CA LEU A 217 -10.37 22.04 8.64
C LEU A 217 -11.50 22.49 9.58
N HIS A 218 -12.09 21.56 10.35
CA HIS A 218 -13.07 21.92 11.38
C HIS A 218 -12.46 22.79 12.47
N GLN A 219 -11.24 22.50 12.91
CA GLN A 219 -10.53 23.33 13.88
C GLN A 219 -10.30 24.75 13.35
N LYS A 220 -9.80 24.89 12.11
CA LYS A 220 -9.57 26.20 11.47
C LYS A 220 -10.84 27.01 11.28
N ALA A 221 -11.97 26.35 11.04
CA ALA A 221 -13.28 26.97 10.94
C ALA A 221 -13.93 27.27 12.31
N GLY A 222 -13.24 27.01 13.44
CA GLY A 222 -13.76 27.21 14.79
C GLY A 222 -14.87 26.22 15.18
N LYS A 223 -14.91 25.04 14.56
CA LYS A 223 -15.93 23.99 14.74
C LYS A 223 -15.36 22.73 15.42
N THR A 224 -14.55 22.92 16.47
CA THR A 224 -13.80 21.84 17.16
C THR A 224 -14.67 20.74 17.79
N THR A 225 -15.97 20.97 17.99
CA THR A 225 -16.90 19.97 18.52
C THR A 225 -17.50 19.05 17.45
N ARG A 226 -17.31 19.36 16.15
CA ARG A 226 -17.80 18.52 15.06
C ARG A 226 -16.90 17.30 14.91
N LYS A 227 -17.49 16.11 15.02
CA LYS A 227 -16.80 14.85 14.74
C LYS A 227 -17.14 14.39 13.34
N GLN A 228 -16.14 14.36 12.47
CA GLN A 228 -16.22 13.85 11.11
C GLN A 228 -14.93 13.09 10.79
N VAL A 229 -15.02 11.77 10.72
CA VAL A 229 -13.91 10.87 10.41
C VAL A 229 -14.29 10.11 9.15
N PRO A 230 -13.65 10.40 8.00
CA PRO A 230 -13.89 9.66 6.77
C PRO A 230 -13.64 8.16 6.93
N LEU A 231 -14.35 7.35 6.17
CA LEU A 231 -14.21 5.89 6.17
C LEU A 231 -13.91 5.40 4.76
N VAL A 232 -12.87 4.58 4.62
CA VAL A 232 -12.50 3.95 3.35
C VAL A 232 -12.75 2.45 3.42
N ILE A 233 -13.37 1.91 2.38
CA ILE A 233 -13.60 0.48 2.20
C ILE A 233 -12.96 0.05 0.88
N PRO A 234 -11.76 -0.55 0.92
CA PRO A 234 -11.10 -1.09 -0.27
C PRO A 234 -11.68 -2.46 -0.60
N GLU A 235 -12.47 -2.56 -1.67
CA GLU A 235 -12.92 -3.85 -2.19
C GLU A 235 -12.36 -4.10 -3.60
N PRO A 236 -11.66 -5.21 -3.81
CA PRO A 236 -11.11 -6.13 -2.81
C PRO A 236 -9.98 -5.49 -1.98
N GLY A 237 -9.67 -6.08 -0.81
CA GLY A 237 -8.75 -5.49 0.16
C GLY A 237 -7.33 -5.17 -0.35
N TRP A 238 -6.85 -5.88 -1.38
CA TRP A 238 -5.55 -5.58 -2.00
C TRP A 238 -5.50 -4.21 -2.67
N LYS A 239 -6.63 -3.63 -3.07
CA LYS A 239 -6.70 -2.26 -3.62
C LYS A 239 -6.30 -1.19 -2.61
N TYR A 240 -6.19 -1.53 -1.32
CA TYR A 240 -5.81 -0.58 -0.28
C TYR A 240 -4.40 -0.03 -0.43
N GLU A 241 -3.48 -0.84 -0.94
CA GLU A 241 -2.09 -0.45 -1.12
C GLU A 241 -1.76 -0.04 -2.57
N GLU A 242 -2.77 0.03 -3.43
CA GLU A 242 -2.63 0.38 -4.84
C GLU A 242 -3.15 1.79 -5.12
N PRO A 243 -2.68 2.42 -6.21
CA PRO A 243 -3.28 3.64 -6.74
C PRO A 243 -4.77 3.48 -7.01
N ILE A 244 -5.58 4.44 -6.53
CA ILE A 244 -7.01 4.57 -6.80
C ILE A 244 -7.29 4.77 -8.30
N LEU A 245 -6.30 5.23 -9.06
CA LEU A 245 -6.34 5.40 -10.51
C LEU A 245 -5.10 4.77 -11.12
N SER A 246 -5.29 3.75 -11.96
CA SER A 246 -4.20 2.99 -12.58
C SER A 246 -3.32 3.78 -13.55
N ASP A 247 -3.83 4.90 -14.07
CA ASP A 247 -3.16 5.71 -15.09
C ASP A 247 -2.82 7.12 -14.60
N TYR A 248 -3.03 7.39 -13.31
CA TYR A 248 -2.75 8.67 -12.68
C TYR A 248 -1.93 8.42 -11.41
N ALA A 249 -0.72 8.97 -11.40
CA ALA A 249 0.19 8.94 -10.27
C ALA A 249 0.74 10.34 -10.02
N THR A 250 0.89 10.71 -8.75
CA THR A 250 1.50 11.97 -8.34
C THR A 250 3.01 11.80 -8.19
N VAL A 251 3.74 12.92 -8.13
CA VAL A 251 5.19 12.91 -7.87
C VAL A 251 5.52 12.22 -6.54
N VAL A 252 4.64 12.32 -5.55
CA VAL A 252 4.81 11.71 -4.22
C VAL A 252 4.63 10.18 -4.28
N ASP A 253 3.81 9.69 -5.21
CA ASP A 253 3.55 8.25 -5.35
C ASP A 253 4.77 7.47 -5.89
N VAL A 254 5.75 8.16 -6.50
CA VAL A 254 6.89 7.54 -7.21
C VAL A 254 7.65 6.54 -6.35
N SER A 255 7.96 6.88 -5.10
CA SER A 255 8.68 5.98 -4.19
C SER A 255 7.91 4.69 -3.93
N ARG A 256 6.60 4.80 -3.68
CA ARG A 256 5.74 3.63 -3.44
C ARG A 256 5.51 2.83 -4.72
N LEU A 257 5.39 3.48 -5.87
CA LEU A 257 5.27 2.81 -7.16
C LEU A 257 6.53 2.00 -7.49
N LYS A 258 7.73 2.47 -7.13
CA LYS A 258 8.97 1.69 -7.28
C LYS A 258 8.89 0.40 -6.48
N GLU A 259 8.42 0.45 -5.22
CA GLU A 259 8.22 -0.73 -4.39
C GLU A 259 7.20 -1.70 -5.01
N LEU A 260 6.07 -1.17 -5.47
CA LEU A 260 5.01 -1.97 -6.11
C LEU A 260 5.49 -2.62 -7.42
N ALA A 261 6.26 -1.90 -8.24
CA ALA A 261 6.88 -2.43 -9.46
C ALA A 261 7.82 -3.60 -9.14
N ILE A 262 8.74 -3.41 -8.18
CA ILE A 262 9.69 -4.44 -7.75
C ILE A 262 8.95 -5.67 -7.21
N ASN A 263 7.93 -5.47 -6.38
CA ASN A 263 7.13 -6.55 -5.82
C ASN A 263 6.38 -7.34 -6.91
N ALA A 264 5.82 -6.65 -7.91
CA ALA A 264 5.14 -7.29 -9.03
C ALA A 264 6.10 -8.14 -9.87
N GLU A 265 7.30 -7.62 -10.18
CA GLU A 265 8.34 -8.39 -10.89
C GLU A 265 8.76 -9.63 -10.10
N TRP A 266 8.93 -9.51 -8.78
CA TRP A 266 9.32 -10.62 -7.91
C TRP A 266 8.26 -11.71 -7.77
N ASN A 267 7.00 -11.35 -7.92
CA ASN A 267 5.88 -12.29 -7.93
C ASN A 267 5.63 -12.89 -9.33
N GLY A 268 6.42 -12.51 -10.34
CA GLY A 268 6.25 -12.93 -11.73
C GLY A 268 5.08 -12.25 -12.44
N ASP A 269 4.48 -11.22 -11.83
CA ASP A 269 3.40 -10.42 -12.41
C ASP A 269 3.99 -9.26 -13.23
N PHE A 270 4.61 -9.63 -14.35
CA PHE A 270 5.34 -8.68 -15.21
C PHE A 270 4.43 -7.64 -15.85
N GLU A 271 3.15 -7.97 -16.09
CA GLU A 271 2.18 -7.02 -16.63
C GLU A 271 1.93 -5.88 -15.63
N LYS A 272 1.73 -6.22 -14.36
CA LYS A 272 1.55 -5.26 -13.27
C LYS A 272 2.82 -4.47 -12.97
N ALA A 273 3.98 -5.10 -13.05
CA ALA A 273 5.27 -4.39 -12.96
C ALA A 273 5.42 -3.32 -14.04
N ILE A 274 5.17 -3.67 -15.30
CA ILE A 274 5.21 -2.74 -16.44
C ILE A 274 4.21 -1.59 -16.23
N GLN A 275 3.02 -1.88 -15.69
CA GLN A 275 2.04 -0.86 -15.38
C GLN A 275 2.57 0.17 -14.35
N TYR A 276 3.14 -0.29 -13.23
CA TYR A 276 3.71 0.62 -12.24
C TYR A 276 4.92 1.42 -12.77
N LEU A 277 5.78 0.79 -13.57
CA LEU A 277 6.90 1.50 -14.21
C LEU A 277 6.42 2.58 -15.18
N LYS A 278 5.32 2.35 -15.91
CA LYS A 278 4.70 3.39 -16.77
C LYS A 278 4.23 4.58 -15.93
N GLN A 279 3.61 4.33 -14.78
CA GLN A 279 3.18 5.39 -13.87
C GLN A 279 4.38 6.19 -13.33
N ILE A 280 5.48 5.52 -12.94
CA ILE A 280 6.72 6.18 -12.52
C ILE A 280 7.25 7.09 -13.64
N ASN A 281 7.33 6.58 -14.87
CA ASN A 281 7.83 7.36 -16.00
C ASN A 281 7.01 8.63 -16.28
N LEU A 282 5.69 8.58 -16.04
CA LEU A 282 4.80 9.73 -16.18
C LEU A 282 4.92 10.71 -15.00
N ALA A 283 4.96 10.20 -13.77
CA ALA A 283 4.84 11.00 -12.54
C ALA A 283 6.18 11.51 -11.97
N ALA A 284 7.30 10.86 -12.28
CA ALA A 284 8.60 11.25 -11.73
C ALA A 284 8.99 12.67 -12.13
N SER A 285 9.58 13.40 -11.20
CA SER A 285 10.23 14.69 -11.50
C SER A 285 11.69 14.50 -11.90
N ASP A 286 12.35 13.46 -11.36
CA ASP A 286 13.73 13.10 -11.68
C ASP A 286 13.81 12.39 -13.03
N VAL A 287 14.70 12.87 -13.90
CA VAL A 287 14.96 12.28 -15.23
C VAL A 287 15.51 10.86 -15.10
N THR A 288 16.32 10.61 -14.08
CA THR A 288 16.94 9.30 -13.81
C THR A 288 15.88 8.24 -13.53
N ASP A 289 14.85 8.59 -12.74
CA ASP A 289 13.75 7.67 -12.42
C ASP A 289 12.93 7.33 -13.66
N LYS A 290 12.73 8.30 -14.56
CA LYS A 290 12.06 8.07 -15.86
C LYS A 290 12.87 7.13 -16.74
N GLU A 291 14.16 7.39 -16.89
CA GLU A 291 15.06 6.55 -17.68
C GLU A 291 15.15 5.12 -17.13
N GLN A 292 15.27 4.97 -15.81
CA GLN A 292 15.29 3.66 -15.15
C GLN A 292 13.97 2.90 -15.38
N ALA A 293 12.83 3.58 -15.24
CA ALA A 293 11.53 2.97 -15.49
C ALA A 293 11.38 2.55 -16.95
N LEU A 294 11.76 3.41 -17.90
CA LEU A 294 11.70 3.12 -19.33
C LEU A 294 12.60 1.94 -19.72
N ASN A 295 13.85 1.93 -19.25
CA ASN A 295 14.80 0.84 -19.50
C ASN A 295 14.29 -0.49 -18.90
N ARG A 296 13.67 -0.44 -17.72
CA ARG A 296 13.10 -1.64 -17.10
C ARG A 296 11.91 -2.17 -17.87
N ILE A 297 11.02 -1.29 -18.35
CA ILE A 297 9.89 -1.67 -19.23
C ILE A 297 10.40 -2.37 -20.49
N LEU A 298 11.40 -1.79 -21.18
CA LEU A 298 11.96 -2.39 -22.39
C LEU A 298 12.53 -3.79 -22.14
N ASN A 299 13.23 -3.97 -21.02
CA ASN A 299 13.77 -5.27 -20.62
C ASN A 299 12.68 -6.31 -20.33
N LEU A 300 11.61 -5.93 -19.62
CA LEU A 300 10.50 -6.83 -19.31
C LEU A 300 9.68 -7.19 -20.54
N MET A 301 9.46 -6.26 -21.47
CA MET A 301 8.76 -6.53 -22.73
C MET A 301 9.55 -7.46 -23.67
N GLY A 302 10.88 -7.53 -23.51
CA GLY A 302 11.75 -8.47 -24.23
C GLY A 302 11.77 -9.90 -23.67
N GLN A 303 11.26 -10.11 -22.45
CA GLN A 303 11.14 -11.43 -21.82
C GLN A 303 9.68 -11.90 -21.97
N SER A 304 9.39 -12.82 -22.91
CA SER A 304 8.03 -13.36 -23.06
C SER A 304 7.58 -14.10 -21.77
N PRO A 305 6.31 -13.99 -21.34
CA PRO A 305 5.85 -14.68 -20.15
C PRO A 305 5.86 -16.21 -20.37
N PRO A 306 6.35 -17.01 -19.40
CA PRO A 306 6.27 -18.46 -19.50
C PRO A 306 4.80 -18.91 -19.32
N ALA A 307 4.36 -19.84 -20.16
CA ALA A 307 3.03 -20.45 -20.08
C ALA A 307 2.84 -21.19 -18.73
N PRO A 308 1.65 -21.10 -18.10
CA PRO A 308 1.41 -21.73 -16.81
C PRO A 308 1.43 -23.25 -16.94
N THR A 309 2.45 -23.90 -16.36
CA THR A 309 2.54 -25.36 -16.30
C THR A 309 1.97 -25.83 -14.97
N VAL A 310 0.81 -26.47 -15.00
CA VAL A 310 0.18 -27.10 -13.84
C VAL A 310 0.95 -28.39 -13.51
N ALA A 311 1.42 -28.53 -12.26
CA ALA A 311 1.90 -29.80 -11.72
C ALA A 311 1.24 -30.09 -10.36
N PRO A 312 0.91 -31.36 -10.03
CA PRO A 312 -0.13 -31.69 -9.08
C PRO A 312 0.38 -31.84 -7.63
N ALA A 313 -0.52 -31.56 -6.69
CA ALA A 313 -0.33 -31.65 -5.25
C ALA A 313 -0.11 -33.10 -4.78
N SER A 314 0.94 -33.32 -3.98
CA SER A 314 1.15 -34.55 -3.21
C SER A 314 0.97 -34.26 -1.72
N THR A 315 0.02 -34.96 -1.13
CA THR A 315 -0.37 -34.93 0.29
C THR A 315 0.56 -35.80 1.13
N ALA A 316 1.28 -35.23 2.09
CA ALA A 316 1.84 -35.98 3.22
C ALA A 316 1.88 -35.12 4.50
N LYS A 317 1.28 -35.63 5.58
CA LYS A 317 1.23 -35.01 6.92
C LYS A 317 2.62 -35.08 7.60
N PRO A 318 3.04 -34.06 8.38
CA PRO A 318 4.26 -34.16 9.16
C PRO A 318 4.01 -34.86 10.50
N ASN A 319 4.77 -35.94 10.71
CA ASN A 319 4.85 -36.68 11.97
C ASN A 319 5.89 -36.00 12.89
N ARG A 320 5.57 -35.87 14.18
CA ARG A 320 6.39 -35.21 15.19
C ARG A 320 7.33 -36.22 15.85
N SER A 321 8.63 -36.08 15.63
CA SER A 321 9.64 -36.66 16.51
C SER A 321 10.83 -35.71 16.66
N SER A 322 11.13 -35.38 17.90
CA SER A 322 12.30 -34.62 18.37
C SER A 322 13.53 -35.53 18.44
N PRO A 323 14.73 -35.04 18.08
CA PRO A 323 15.97 -35.68 18.51
C PRO A 323 16.71 -34.87 19.60
N GLN A 324 17.09 -35.59 20.64
CA GLN A 324 18.09 -35.23 21.65
C GLN A 324 19.51 -35.13 21.05
N PRO A 325 20.48 -34.52 21.77
CA PRO A 325 21.78 -34.12 21.23
C PRO A 325 22.84 -35.23 21.29
N SER A 326 23.80 -35.21 20.37
CA SER A 326 25.07 -35.94 20.50
C SER A 326 26.27 -35.13 19.96
N PRO A 327 27.49 -35.41 20.46
CA PRO A 327 28.51 -34.39 20.70
C PRO A 327 29.64 -34.33 19.66
N ALA A 328 30.28 -33.16 19.64
CA ALA A 328 31.65 -32.82 19.21
C ALA A 328 32.33 -33.66 18.11
N ALA A 329 32.48 -33.03 16.94
CA ALA A 329 33.53 -33.37 15.98
C ALA A 329 34.28 -32.10 15.54
N THR A 330 35.60 -32.15 15.62
CA THR A 330 36.56 -31.34 14.82
C THR A 330 37.78 -32.22 14.57
N PRO A 331 38.45 -32.14 13.40
CA PRO A 331 39.22 -30.94 13.03
C PRO A 331 39.03 -30.42 11.58
N SER A 332 38.84 -29.11 11.45
CA SER A 332 39.52 -28.19 10.52
C SER A 332 39.79 -28.54 9.04
N GLU A 333 38.83 -29.06 8.29
CA GLU A 333 38.71 -28.76 6.83
C GLU A 333 37.56 -27.75 6.53
N GLY A 334 36.89 -27.31 7.60
CA GLY A 334 35.58 -26.66 7.57
C GLY A 334 35.56 -25.25 6.99
N ILE A 335 36.35 -24.30 7.51
CA ILE A 335 36.26 -22.88 7.10
C ILE A 335 37.46 -22.43 6.25
N ASP A 336 38.60 -23.11 6.38
CA ASP A 336 39.84 -22.78 5.66
C ASP A 336 39.75 -23.10 4.15
N SER A 337 38.76 -23.89 3.74
CA SER A 337 38.48 -24.23 2.35
C SER A 337 37.67 -23.17 1.60
N ILE A 338 37.17 -22.13 2.27
CA ILE A 338 36.43 -21.03 1.63
C ILE A 338 37.40 -20.07 0.95
N PRO A 339 37.27 -19.84 -0.38
CA PRO A 339 38.03 -18.80 -1.07
C PRO A 339 37.73 -17.42 -0.50
N LEU A 340 38.77 -16.71 -0.03
CA LEU A 340 38.67 -15.34 0.49
C LEU A 340 38.70 -14.33 -0.66
N GLU A 341 37.72 -14.42 -1.55
CA GLU A 341 37.60 -13.54 -2.72
C GLU A 341 37.12 -12.13 -2.35
N SER A 342 37.67 -11.12 -3.01
CA SER A 342 37.22 -9.73 -2.88
C SER A 342 37.31 -9.01 -4.23
N GLN A 343 36.28 -8.24 -4.58
CA GLN A 343 36.32 -7.31 -5.71
C GLN A 343 37.05 -6.00 -5.33
N GLN A 344 37.15 -5.70 -4.04
CA GLN A 344 37.70 -4.45 -3.52
C GLN A 344 39.05 -4.63 -2.80
N GLY A 345 39.66 -5.82 -2.89
CA GLY A 345 40.93 -6.13 -2.24
C GLY A 345 40.85 -6.14 -0.70
N VAL A 346 39.69 -6.47 -0.14
CA VAL A 346 39.45 -6.60 1.29
C VAL A 346 40.07 -7.90 1.80
N ASP A 347 40.80 -7.82 2.91
CA ASP A 347 41.38 -9.00 3.57
C ASP A 347 40.39 -9.59 4.58
N TYR A 348 39.94 -10.81 4.30
CA TYR A 348 39.00 -11.55 5.15
C TYR A 348 39.68 -12.55 6.11
N CYS A 349 41.01 -12.60 6.17
CA CYS A 349 41.72 -13.55 7.03
C CYS A 349 41.35 -13.37 8.51
N LYS A 350 41.30 -12.13 8.99
CA LYS A 350 40.93 -11.85 10.38
C LYS A 350 39.50 -12.29 10.70
N LEU A 351 38.54 -12.02 9.81
CA LEU A 351 37.16 -12.47 9.96
C LEU A 351 37.08 -14.00 10.02
N ARG A 352 37.73 -14.69 9.07
CA ARG A 352 37.81 -16.16 9.06
C ARG A 352 38.38 -16.71 10.37
N ASP A 353 39.48 -16.14 10.85
CA ASP A 353 40.18 -16.65 12.04
C ASP A 353 39.35 -16.44 13.33
N LEU A 354 38.63 -15.32 13.44
CA LEU A 354 37.69 -15.06 14.53
C LEU A 354 36.51 -16.03 14.50
N LEU A 355 35.91 -16.26 13.32
CA LEU A 355 34.82 -17.22 13.13
C LEU A 355 35.27 -18.66 13.41
N LYS A 356 36.49 -19.03 12.99
CA LYS A 356 37.13 -20.32 13.29
C LYS A 356 37.32 -20.52 14.80
N ALA A 357 37.70 -19.47 15.51
CA ALA A 357 37.84 -19.46 16.96
C ALA A 357 36.50 -19.35 17.72
N ARG A 358 35.36 -19.23 17.00
CA ARG A 358 34.02 -19.01 17.57
C ARG A 358 33.92 -17.77 18.45
N LYS A 359 34.72 -16.76 18.14
CA LYS A 359 34.71 -15.43 18.75
C LYS A 359 33.64 -14.58 18.07
N TRP A 360 32.38 -14.90 18.34
CA TRP A 360 31.23 -14.39 17.58
C TRP A 360 31.07 -12.87 17.67
N GLU A 361 31.32 -12.31 18.86
CA GLU A 361 31.24 -10.87 19.11
C GLU A 361 32.32 -10.13 18.29
N GLU A 362 33.58 -10.56 18.42
CA GLU A 362 34.68 -9.95 17.67
C GLU A 362 34.53 -10.18 16.16
N ALA A 363 33.98 -11.33 15.74
CA ALA A 363 33.70 -11.61 14.34
C ALA A 363 32.62 -10.69 13.75
N ASP A 364 31.58 -10.36 14.51
CA ASP A 364 30.52 -9.44 14.06
C ASP A 364 31.04 -8.00 13.94
N GLN A 365 31.85 -7.54 14.90
CA GLN A 365 32.57 -6.26 14.82
C GLN A 365 33.50 -6.20 13.61
N GLU A 366 34.29 -7.26 13.40
CA GLU A 366 35.18 -7.36 12.24
C GLU A 366 34.38 -7.37 10.94
N THR A 367 33.21 -8.00 10.93
CA THR A 367 32.41 -8.06 9.72
C THR A 367 31.89 -6.67 9.32
N LEU A 368 31.48 -5.82 10.28
CA LEU A 368 31.17 -4.42 9.98
C LEU A 368 32.39 -3.69 9.38
N ALA A 369 33.58 -3.91 9.96
CA ALA A 369 34.81 -3.27 9.49
C ALA A 369 35.16 -3.64 8.03
N VAL A 370 35.07 -4.93 7.67
CA VAL A 370 35.34 -5.39 6.30
C VAL A 370 34.22 -5.00 5.33
N MET A 371 32.96 -4.90 5.79
CA MET A 371 31.88 -4.37 4.95
C MET A 371 32.06 -2.88 4.65
N LEU A 372 32.45 -2.08 5.65
CA LEU A 372 32.80 -0.67 5.43
C LEU A 372 33.99 -0.52 4.48
N GLN A 373 34.96 -1.45 4.52
CA GLN A 373 36.04 -1.48 3.55
C GLN A 373 35.54 -1.78 2.13
N ALA A 374 34.74 -2.84 1.97
CA ALA A 374 34.21 -3.26 0.67
C ALA A 374 33.26 -2.22 0.06
N ALA A 375 32.58 -1.42 0.89
CA ALA A 375 31.75 -0.32 0.43
C ALA A 375 32.54 0.98 0.17
N ASN A 376 33.85 1.02 0.46
CA ASN A 376 34.67 2.23 0.46
C ASN A 376 34.15 3.34 1.40
N ARG A 377 33.70 2.95 2.60
CA ARG A 377 33.04 3.80 3.61
C ARG A 377 33.70 3.79 4.99
N LYS A 378 34.97 3.36 5.08
CA LYS A 378 35.72 3.35 6.36
C LYS A 378 35.68 4.69 7.09
N SER A 379 35.81 5.80 6.36
CA SER A 379 35.77 7.15 6.94
C SER A 379 34.39 7.57 7.42
N ALA A 380 33.33 7.08 6.76
CA ALA A 380 31.95 7.34 7.17
C ALA A 380 31.61 6.58 8.45
N GLY A 381 32.08 5.33 8.57
CA GLY A 381 31.81 4.48 9.74
C GLY A 381 30.42 3.83 9.75
N TRP A 382 29.62 4.05 8.71
CA TRP A 382 28.30 3.45 8.51
C TRP A 382 28.06 3.14 7.01
N LEU A 383 27.22 2.15 6.71
CA LEU A 383 26.77 1.82 5.36
C LEU A 383 25.51 2.63 5.05
N ASP A 384 25.38 3.18 3.84
CA ASP A 384 24.13 3.79 3.35
C ASP A 384 23.34 2.87 2.40
N SER A 385 22.07 3.21 2.10
CA SER A 385 21.20 2.35 1.28
C SER A 385 21.77 2.11 -0.11
N ASP A 386 22.40 3.12 -0.72
CA ASP A 386 23.07 3.01 -2.01
C ASP A 386 24.28 2.08 -1.95
N SER A 387 25.10 2.17 -0.90
CA SER A 387 26.23 1.28 -0.70
C SER A 387 25.82 -0.18 -0.52
N LEU A 388 24.65 -0.45 0.09
CA LEU A 388 24.10 -1.81 0.21
C LEU A 388 23.56 -2.33 -1.13
N LYS A 389 22.84 -1.49 -1.90
CA LYS A 389 22.32 -1.84 -3.23
C LYS A 389 23.44 -2.18 -4.22
N GLN A 390 24.58 -1.51 -4.09
CA GLN A 390 25.74 -1.66 -4.97
C GLN A 390 26.84 -2.57 -4.37
N PHE A 391 26.62 -3.13 -3.18
CA PHE A 391 27.65 -3.83 -2.42
C PHE A 391 28.32 -4.93 -3.26
N PRO A 392 29.66 -5.05 -3.29
CA PRO A 392 30.32 -5.99 -4.19
C PRO A 392 29.91 -7.45 -3.91
N CYS A 393 29.54 -8.17 -4.97
CA CYS A 393 28.97 -9.51 -4.85
C CYS A 393 29.96 -10.58 -4.40
N LYS A 394 31.26 -10.46 -4.72
CA LYS A 394 32.25 -11.44 -4.21
C LYS A 394 32.44 -11.27 -2.72
N ASP A 395 32.62 -10.03 -2.29
CA ASP A 395 32.77 -9.62 -0.89
C ASP A 395 31.57 -10.08 -0.04
N LEU A 396 30.33 -9.83 -0.49
CA LEU A 396 29.13 -10.26 0.22
C LEU A 396 29.05 -11.79 0.35
N ARG A 397 29.39 -12.51 -0.73
CA ARG A 397 29.39 -13.98 -0.75
C ARG A 397 30.44 -14.57 0.17
N THR A 398 31.66 -14.01 0.18
CA THR A 398 32.74 -14.47 1.06
C THR A 398 32.35 -14.28 2.53
N ILE A 399 31.78 -13.13 2.89
CA ILE A 399 31.30 -12.88 4.25
C ILE A 399 30.21 -13.90 4.63
N ASP A 400 29.18 -14.07 3.79
CA ASP A 400 28.08 -14.99 4.07
C ASP A 400 28.56 -16.44 4.22
N GLN A 401 29.40 -16.92 3.30
CA GLN A 401 29.93 -18.29 3.34
C GLN A 401 30.74 -18.55 4.59
N LEU A 402 31.57 -17.59 5.03
CA LEU A 402 32.34 -17.71 6.27
C LEU A 402 31.40 -17.87 7.48
N TRP A 403 30.37 -17.02 7.60
CA TRP A 403 29.39 -17.09 8.68
C TRP A 403 28.59 -18.40 8.66
N VAL A 404 28.05 -18.79 7.51
CA VAL A 404 27.28 -20.02 7.33
C VAL A 404 28.12 -21.24 7.69
N LYS A 405 29.36 -21.32 7.20
CA LYS A 405 30.21 -22.49 7.42
C LYS A 405 30.70 -22.59 8.86
N ALA A 406 31.13 -21.48 9.47
CA ALA A 406 31.59 -21.44 10.85
C ALA A 406 30.50 -21.82 11.86
N SER A 407 29.26 -21.43 11.57
CA SER A 407 28.09 -21.64 12.41
C SER A 407 27.31 -22.92 12.09
N ASN A 408 27.76 -23.71 11.10
CA ASN A 408 27.04 -24.88 10.59
C ASN A 408 25.60 -24.55 10.13
N GLY A 409 25.44 -23.42 9.44
CA GLY A 409 24.18 -22.94 8.88
C GLY A 409 23.24 -22.26 9.90
N HIS A 410 23.77 -21.89 11.07
CA HIS A 410 23.00 -21.22 12.12
C HIS A 410 22.99 -19.69 11.96
N PHE A 411 24.07 -19.12 11.44
CA PHE A 411 24.29 -17.68 11.22
C PHE A 411 24.65 -17.40 9.76
N GLY A 412 24.49 -16.14 9.36
CA GLY A 412 24.79 -15.67 8.01
C GLY A 412 23.64 -14.89 7.40
N PHE A 413 23.98 -14.07 6.42
CA PHE A 413 23.04 -13.24 5.69
C PHE A 413 22.02 -14.06 4.91
N SER A 414 22.41 -15.17 4.30
CA SER A 414 21.50 -16.08 3.61
C SER A 414 20.53 -16.76 4.58
N VAL A 415 20.96 -17.03 5.81
CA VAL A 415 20.10 -17.56 6.89
C VAL A 415 19.09 -16.51 7.33
N GLN A 416 19.55 -15.28 7.60
CA GLN A 416 18.68 -14.14 7.92
C GLN A 416 17.69 -13.86 6.80
N LYS A 417 18.14 -13.86 5.55
CA LYS A 417 17.30 -13.68 4.36
C LYS A 417 16.18 -14.73 4.31
N LYS A 418 16.50 -16.00 4.55
CA LYS A 418 15.47 -17.06 4.59
C LYS A 418 14.42 -16.79 5.66
N ILE A 419 14.84 -16.36 6.85
CA ILE A 419 13.92 -16.04 7.94
C ILE A 419 13.11 -14.77 7.62
N TRP A 420 13.71 -13.78 6.98
CA TRP A 420 13.07 -12.56 6.47
C TRP A 420 12.01 -12.89 5.42
N GLU A 421 12.30 -13.81 4.49
CA GLU A 421 11.32 -14.34 3.53
C GLU A 421 10.13 -15.02 4.24
N GLU A 422 10.39 -15.85 5.25
CA GLU A 422 9.34 -16.49 6.07
C GLU A 422 8.50 -15.47 6.88
N CYS A 423 9.05 -14.28 7.12
CA CYS A 423 8.39 -13.20 7.86
C CYS A 423 7.55 -12.27 6.97
N GLY A 424 7.46 -12.54 5.67
CA GLY A 424 6.68 -11.72 4.74
C GLY A 424 7.48 -10.61 4.08
N ARG A 425 8.82 -10.69 4.11
CA ARG A 425 9.74 -9.77 3.41
C ARG A 425 9.54 -8.29 3.81
N PRO A 426 9.63 -7.95 5.10
CA PRO A 426 9.40 -6.58 5.55
C PRO A 426 10.37 -5.58 4.92
N MET A 427 9.81 -4.56 4.25
CA MET A 427 10.54 -3.46 3.58
C MET A 427 10.48 -2.13 4.36
N SER A 428 9.55 -2.01 5.31
CA SER A 428 9.41 -0.85 6.19
C SER A 428 9.27 -1.26 7.66
N LEU A 429 9.53 -0.32 8.57
CA LEU A 429 9.23 -0.53 9.98
C LEU A 429 7.74 -0.87 10.15
N GLY A 430 7.42 -1.86 10.99
CA GLY A 430 6.04 -2.33 11.15
C GLY A 430 5.94 -3.76 11.70
N LYS A 431 4.73 -4.33 11.64
CA LYS A 431 4.42 -5.64 12.26
C LYS A 431 5.27 -6.78 11.70
N ASP A 432 5.51 -6.80 10.39
CA ASP A 432 6.31 -7.85 9.75
C ASP A 432 7.81 -7.68 10.03
N TRP A 433 8.28 -6.44 10.15
CA TRP A 433 9.65 -6.13 10.60
C TRP A 433 9.85 -6.56 12.05
N ASP A 434 8.90 -6.21 12.92
CA ASP A 434 8.90 -6.65 14.31
C ASP A 434 8.86 -8.17 14.42
N ARG A 435 8.05 -8.84 13.60
CA ARG A 435 8.00 -10.31 13.54
C ARG A 435 9.35 -10.89 13.14
N PHE A 436 10.01 -10.31 12.14
CA PHE A 436 11.36 -10.70 11.74
C PHE A 436 12.38 -10.49 12.86
N CYS A 437 12.47 -9.29 13.42
CA CYS A 437 13.42 -8.96 14.49
C CYS A 437 13.21 -9.82 15.74
N ASN A 438 11.96 -10.10 16.13
CA ASN A 438 11.67 -11.02 17.23
C ASN A 438 12.11 -12.46 16.92
N LYS A 439 11.97 -12.91 15.66
CA LYS A 439 12.29 -14.28 15.26
C LYS A 439 13.79 -14.57 15.23
N ILE A 440 14.60 -13.56 14.92
CA ILE A 440 16.07 -13.66 14.92
C ILE A 440 16.73 -13.11 16.19
N GLY A 441 15.97 -12.61 17.16
CA GLY A 441 16.52 -12.17 18.45
C GLY A 441 16.99 -10.71 18.51
N TRP A 442 16.75 -9.91 17.49
CA TRP A 442 17.10 -8.48 17.48
C TRP A 442 16.16 -7.62 18.32
N LYS A 443 14.98 -8.14 18.65
CA LYS A 443 13.98 -7.47 19.49
C LYS A 443 13.48 -8.43 20.56
N SER A 444 13.28 -7.90 21.77
CA SER A 444 12.61 -8.58 22.87
C SER A 444 11.43 -7.73 23.33
N GLY A 445 10.22 -8.18 23.00
CA GLY A 445 9.00 -7.40 23.23
C GLY A 445 8.97 -6.14 22.36
N SER A 446 8.88 -4.96 22.99
CA SER A 446 8.85 -3.66 22.29
C SER A 446 10.24 -3.05 22.04
N SER A 447 11.31 -3.61 22.62
CA SER A 447 12.64 -2.99 22.64
C SER A 447 13.67 -3.79 21.86
N TYR A 448 14.55 -3.11 21.13
CA TYR A 448 15.71 -3.72 20.50
C TYR A 448 16.72 -4.17 21.57
N VAL A 449 17.33 -5.34 21.34
CA VAL A 449 18.33 -5.90 22.26
C VAL A 449 19.63 -5.12 22.09
N ASN A 450 20.20 -4.60 23.17
CA ASN A 450 21.53 -4.00 23.09
C ASN A 450 22.57 -5.08 22.83
N TYR A 451 23.60 -4.73 22.08
CA TYR A 451 24.69 -5.65 21.77
C TYR A 451 25.38 -6.21 23.03
N SER A 452 25.49 -5.39 24.10
CA SER A 452 26.02 -5.81 25.40
C SER A 452 25.19 -6.88 26.12
N ASP A 453 23.92 -7.01 25.72
CA ASP A 453 22.94 -7.91 26.32
C ASP A 453 22.80 -9.21 25.50
N MET A 454 23.55 -9.35 24.40
CA MET A 454 23.55 -10.55 23.58
C MET A 454 24.19 -11.75 24.31
N PRO A 455 23.75 -12.98 23.99
CA PRO A 455 24.28 -14.17 24.65
C PRO A 455 25.77 -14.36 24.39
N LYS A 456 26.52 -14.84 25.39
CA LYS A 456 27.98 -15.08 25.25
C LYS A 456 28.32 -16.45 24.70
N ASN A 457 27.38 -17.40 24.70
CA ASN A 457 27.58 -18.74 24.17
C ASN A 457 26.81 -18.97 22.87
N ALA A 458 27.44 -19.67 21.93
CA ALA A 458 26.86 -20.02 20.62
C ALA A 458 25.48 -20.71 20.68
N ARG A 459 25.21 -21.48 21.76
CA ARG A 459 23.95 -22.22 21.94
C ARG A 459 22.77 -21.36 22.35
N ASP A 460 23.05 -20.18 22.89
CA ASP A 460 22.06 -19.28 23.46
C ASP A 460 21.54 -18.29 22.40
N PHE A 461 22.21 -18.20 21.24
CA PHE A 461 21.78 -17.41 20.09
C PHE A 461 20.65 -18.07 19.30
N LEU A 462 19.68 -17.27 18.89
CA LEU A 462 18.65 -17.64 17.94
C LEU A 462 19.24 -17.82 16.53
N LYS A 463 18.54 -18.61 15.72
CA LYS A 463 18.93 -18.84 14.33
C LYS A 463 18.83 -17.53 13.53
N GLY A 464 19.90 -17.17 12.83
CA GLY A 464 19.99 -15.91 12.09
C GLY A 464 20.23 -14.69 12.96
N GLU A 465 20.50 -14.84 14.26
CA GLU A 465 20.75 -13.68 15.13
C GLU A 465 22.00 -12.92 14.71
N LEU A 466 23.05 -13.65 14.31
CA LEU A 466 24.26 -13.08 13.74
C LEU A 466 24.32 -13.33 12.22
N PRO A 467 25.00 -12.45 11.49
CA PRO A 467 25.63 -11.22 11.98
C PRO A 467 24.69 -9.99 12.02
N VAL A 468 24.89 -9.07 12.96
CA VAL A 468 24.01 -7.91 13.25
C VAL A 468 24.62 -6.61 12.72
N PHE A 469 25.95 -6.48 12.75
CA PHE A 469 26.71 -5.28 12.35
C PHE A 469 26.27 -4.02 13.09
N PHE A 470 26.38 -4.03 14.42
CA PHE A 470 26.03 -2.89 15.27
C PHE A 470 26.88 -1.65 14.93
N GLY A 471 26.30 -0.73 14.15
CA GLY A 471 26.84 0.59 13.87
C GLY A 471 25.70 1.53 13.44
N PHE A 472 25.01 2.14 14.41
CA PHE A 472 23.98 3.19 14.20
C PHE A 472 22.83 2.87 13.21
N VAL A 473 22.61 1.61 12.82
CA VAL A 473 21.51 1.19 11.92
C VAL A 473 20.13 1.27 12.59
N PHE A 474 20.06 1.30 13.93
CA PHE A 474 18.80 1.33 14.69
C PHE A 474 18.38 2.70 15.23
N PHE A 475 19.26 3.71 15.23
CA PHE A 475 18.90 5.07 15.64
C PHE A 475 18.93 5.99 14.43
N GLY A 476 17.73 6.33 13.96
CA GLY A 476 17.48 7.04 12.72
C GLY A 476 18.35 8.27 12.48
N VAL A 477 18.89 8.34 11.28
CA VAL A 477 19.12 9.62 10.62
C VAL A 477 17.80 9.98 9.93
N TRP A 478 16.99 10.80 10.62
CA TRP A 478 15.93 11.65 10.10
C TRP A 478 15.02 11.06 8.99
N GLY A 479 13.93 10.39 9.40
CA GLY A 479 12.67 10.40 8.65
C GLY A 479 12.48 9.41 7.50
N SER A 480 13.26 8.33 7.41
CA SER A 480 12.97 7.22 6.47
C SER A 480 12.48 5.99 7.22
N ASP A 481 11.31 5.47 6.84
CA ASP A 481 10.74 4.20 7.34
C ASP A 481 11.39 2.97 6.69
N GLU A 482 12.48 3.15 5.93
CA GLU A 482 13.13 2.12 5.13
C GLU A 482 13.87 1.08 6.00
N VAL A 483 13.58 -0.20 5.76
CA VAL A 483 14.28 -1.30 6.41
C VAL A 483 15.58 -1.60 5.66
N TRP A 484 16.70 -1.26 6.27
CA TRP A 484 18.04 -1.43 5.72
C TRP A 484 18.38 -2.86 5.31
N PHE A 485 17.93 -3.84 6.09
CA PHE A 485 18.14 -5.26 5.78
C PHE A 485 17.51 -5.66 4.43
N SER A 486 16.47 -4.97 3.98
CA SER A 486 15.83 -5.27 2.71
C SER A 486 16.76 -5.06 1.51
N PHE A 487 17.60 -4.00 1.53
CA PHE A 487 18.58 -3.74 0.49
C PHE A 487 19.67 -4.81 0.43
N LEU A 488 20.08 -5.30 1.61
CA LEU A 488 21.06 -6.37 1.70
C LEU A 488 20.48 -7.72 1.27
N ALA A 489 19.25 -8.02 1.67
CA ALA A 489 18.51 -9.20 1.24
C ALA A 489 18.30 -9.21 -0.29
N GLN A 490 17.95 -8.05 -0.87
CA GLN A 490 17.86 -7.86 -2.32
C GLN A 490 19.23 -8.05 -2.99
N ARG A 491 20.30 -7.52 -2.40
CA ARG A 491 21.64 -7.68 -2.95
C ARG A 491 22.09 -9.13 -2.98
N LEU A 492 21.78 -9.92 -1.94
CA LEU A 492 22.03 -11.37 -1.93
C LEU A 492 21.37 -12.08 -3.11
N VAL A 493 20.12 -11.74 -3.45
CA VAL A 493 19.41 -12.30 -4.62
C VAL A 493 20.14 -11.97 -5.92
N ASN A 494 20.49 -10.70 -6.10
CA ASN A 494 21.18 -10.22 -7.31
C ASN A 494 22.55 -10.89 -7.46
N CYS A 495 23.26 -11.12 -6.36
CA CYS A 495 24.56 -11.79 -6.40
C CYS A 495 24.47 -13.30 -6.67
N SER A 496 23.35 -13.96 -6.33
CA SER A 496 23.12 -15.37 -6.65
C SER A 496 22.72 -15.62 -8.11
N THR A 497 22.13 -14.64 -8.79
CA THR A 497 21.65 -14.76 -10.18
C THR A 497 22.74 -14.51 -11.24
N GLN A 498 23.86 -13.87 -10.89
CA GLN A 498 25.01 -13.67 -11.79
C GLN A 498 25.92 -14.91 -11.95
N GLN A 499 25.46 -16.09 -11.55
CA GLN A 499 26.19 -17.36 -11.66
C GLN A 499 25.56 -18.38 -12.63
N SER A 500 24.48 -18.01 -13.34
CA SER A 500 23.85 -18.85 -14.37
C SER A 500 24.28 -18.48 -15.77
#